data_AF-A0A1Y0I2Q2-F1
#
_entry.id   AF-A0A1Y0I2Q2-F1
#
_cell.length_a   1.000
_cell.length_b   1.000
_cell.length_c   1.000
_cell.angle_alpha   90.00
_cell.angle_beta   90.00
_cell.angle_gamma   90.00
#
_symmetry.space_group_name_H-M   'P 1'
#
loop_
_entity.id
_entity.type
_entity.pdbx_description
1 polymer ?
#
loop_
_entity_poly.entity_id
_entity_poly.type
_entity_poly.pdbx_seq_one_letter_code
_entity_poly.pdbx_strand_id
1 'polypeptide(L)'
;MQLETERTALEDQLAAAAATQTALDERATALQTSEADVTTREGAVATLEADLAARLSDVEGRETAVAQAEASNAAASRSQNQSSPPAGIADTGTSTSTYYQNCDAVRAAGAAPLHRGDPGYAPKLDRDGDGIACE
;
A
#
# COMPACT_ATOMS: atom_id res chain seq x y z
N MET A 1 -93.07 -9.12 -6.26
CA MET A 1 -92.54 -7.80 -5.83
C MET A 1 -91.48 -7.97 -4.74
N GLN A 2 -91.77 -8.07 -3.43
CA GLN A 2 -90.73 -8.14 -2.37
C GLN A 2 -89.77 -9.35 -2.49
N LEU A 3 -90.29 -10.56 -2.70
CA LEU A 3 -89.47 -11.78 -2.85
C LEU A 3 -88.53 -11.73 -4.07
N GLU A 4 -88.95 -11.07 -5.16
CA GLU A 4 -88.12 -10.93 -6.36
C GLU A 4 -86.97 -9.95 -6.11
N THR A 5 -87.23 -8.87 -5.37
CA THR A 5 -86.19 -7.91 -4.95
C THR A 5 -85.17 -8.57 -4.03
N GLU A 6 -85.60 -9.37 -3.06
CA GLU A 6 -84.69 -10.13 -2.19
C GLU A 6 -83.86 -11.15 -2.98
N ARG A 7 -84.46 -11.85 -3.94
CA ARG A 7 -83.73 -12.78 -4.82
C ARG A 7 -82.65 -12.05 -5.60
N THR A 8 -82.98 -10.93 -6.24
CA THR A 8 -81.99 -10.15 -7.01
C THR A 8 -80.87 -9.62 -6.11
N ALA A 9 -81.18 -9.14 -4.90
CA ALA A 9 -80.15 -8.72 -3.95
C ALA A 9 -79.18 -9.87 -3.55
N LEU A 10 -79.71 -11.09 -3.38
CA LEU A 10 -78.89 -12.27 -3.10
C LEU A 10 -78.02 -12.68 -4.31
N GLU A 11 -78.57 -12.60 -5.52
CA GLU A 11 -77.82 -12.84 -6.77
C GLU A 11 -76.66 -11.85 -6.92
N ASP A 12 -76.90 -10.55 -6.64
CA ASP A 12 -75.87 -9.51 -6.65
C ASP A 12 -74.78 -9.77 -5.59
N GLN A 13 -75.17 -10.16 -4.38
CA GLN A 13 -74.24 -10.53 -3.31
C GLN A 13 -73.39 -11.74 -3.68
N LEU A 14 -73.99 -12.76 -4.31
CA LEU A 14 -73.27 -13.95 -4.77
C LEU A 14 -72.27 -13.59 -5.88
N ALA A 15 -72.64 -12.71 -6.81
CA ALA A 15 -71.72 -12.19 -7.81
C ALA A 15 -70.55 -11.40 -7.19
N ALA A 16 -70.82 -10.56 -6.19
CA ALA A 16 -69.78 -9.81 -5.47
C ALA A 16 -68.86 -10.74 -4.65
N ALA A 17 -69.41 -11.78 -4.03
CA ALA A 17 -68.64 -12.79 -3.31
C ALA A 17 -67.75 -13.60 -4.27
N ALA A 18 -68.26 -13.98 -5.44
CA ALA A 18 -67.48 -14.66 -6.48
C ALA A 18 -66.31 -13.79 -6.98
N ALA A 19 -66.56 -12.50 -7.23
CA ALA A 19 -65.50 -11.57 -7.61
C ALA A 19 -64.43 -11.40 -6.51
N THR A 20 -64.86 -11.37 -5.25
CA THR A 20 -63.94 -11.33 -4.10
C THR A 20 -63.11 -12.60 -4.01
N GLN A 21 -63.70 -13.77 -4.24
CA GLN A 21 -62.98 -15.04 -4.26
C GLN A 21 -61.91 -15.06 -5.34
N THR A 22 -62.24 -14.61 -6.56
CA THR A 22 -61.25 -14.48 -7.65
C THR A 22 -60.08 -13.58 -7.26
N ALA A 23 -60.34 -12.42 -6.65
CA ALA A 23 -59.27 -11.52 -6.20
C ALA A 23 -58.39 -12.15 -5.09
N LEU A 24 -58.98 -12.95 -4.20
CA LEU A 24 -58.23 -13.68 -3.17
C LEU A 24 -57.36 -14.78 -3.77
N ASP A 25 -57.86 -15.51 -4.77
CA ASP A 25 -57.10 -16.56 -5.46
C ASP A 25 -55.90 -15.98 -6.23
N GLU A 26 -56.09 -14.82 -6.88
CA GLU A 26 -55.01 -14.08 -7.53
C GLU A 26 -53.94 -13.62 -6.52
N ARG A 27 -54.38 -13.08 -5.37
CA ARG A 27 -53.45 -12.65 -4.31
C ARG A 27 -52.72 -13.84 -3.68
N ALA A 28 -53.37 -14.98 -3.50
CA ALA A 28 -52.75 -16.21 -3.00
C ALA A 28 -51.65 -16.68 -3.96
N THR A 29 -51.92 -16.65 -5.27
CA THR A 29 -50.94 -16.97 -6.30
C THR A 29 -49.75 -16.01 -6.26
N ALA A 30 -49.99 -14.71 -6.14
CA ALA A 30 -48.93 -13.71 -6.04
C ALA A 30 -48.06 -13.90 -4.79
N LEU A 31 -48.68 -14.24 -3.64
CA LEU A 31 -47.96 -14.54 -2.41
C LEU A 31 -47.07 -15.78 -2.57
N GLN A 32 -47.60 -16.85 -3.18
CA GLN A 32 -46.82 -18.05 -3.45
C GLN A 32 -45.61 -17.78 -4.34
N THR A 33 -45.75 -16.91 -5.35
CA THR A 33 -44.61 -16.45 -6.15
C THR A 33 -43.59 -15.68 -5.30
N SER A 34 -44.06 -14.75 -4.46
CA SER A 34 -43.16 -13.97 -3.60
C SER A 34 -42.39 -14.83 -2.58
N GLU A 35 -43.01 -15.89 -2.06
CA GLU A 35 -42.36 -16.84 -1.16
C GLU A 35 -41.26 -17.62 -1.89
N ALA A 36 -41.50 -18.07 -3.12
CA ALA A 36 -40.49 -18.73 -3.93
C ALA A 36 -39.30 -17.81 -4.26
N ASP A 37 -39.57 -16.52 -4.53
CA ASP A 37 -38.55 -15.51 -4.75
C ASP A 37 -37.72 -15.27 -3.47
N VAL A 38 -38.37 -15.22 -2.30
CA VAL A 38 -37.68 -15.08 -1.00
C VAL A 38 -36.76 -16.27 -0.75
N THR A 39 -37.24 -17.51 -0.92
CA THR A 39 -36.40 -18.70 -0.77
C THR A 39 -35.20 -18.69 -1.73
N THR A 40 -35.41 -18.23 -2.97
CA THR A 40 -34.32 -18.09 -3.95
C THR A 40 -33.28 -17.06 -3.47
N ARG A 41 -33.72 -15.92 -2.96
CA ARG A 41 -32.85 -14.87 -2.43
C ARG A 41 -32.10 -15.31 -1.18
N GLU A 42 -32.72 -16.07 -0.30
CA GLU A 42 -32.07 -16.65 0.89
C GLU A 42 -30.94 -17.61 0.48
N GLY A 43 -31.15 -18.45 -0.54
CA GLY A 43 -30.09 -19.29 -1.09
C GLY A 43 -28.93 -18.48 -1.70
N ALA A 44 -29.24 -17.36 -2.37
CA ALA A 44 -28.22 -16.46 -2.90
C ALA A 44 -27.42 -15.77 -1.78
N VAL A 45 -28.08 -15.35 -0.70
CA VAL A 45 -27.40 -14.77 0.48
C VAL A 45 -26.46 -15.79 1.12
N ALA A 46 -26.90 -17.03 1.33
CA ALA A 46 -26.05 -18.08 1.88
C ALA A 46 -24.80 -18.34 1.01
N THR A 47 -24.94 -18.24 -0.31
CA THR A 47 -23.79 -18.35 -1.24
C THR A 47 -22.83 -17.17 -1.08
N LEU A 48 -23.35 -15.95 -0.98
CA LEU A 48 -22.53 -14.75 -0.76
C LEU A 48 -21.79 -14.77 0.59
N GLU A 49 -22.43 -15.29 1.63
CA GLU A 49 -21.81 -15.47 2.94
C GLU A 49 -20.64 -16.47 2.88
N ALA A 50 -20.81 -17.59 2.17
CA ALA A 50 -19.74 -18.56 1.96
C ALA A 50 -18.57 -17.96 1.16
N ASP A 51 -18.86 -17.22 0.08
CA ASP A 51 -17.85 -16.53 -0.73
C ASP A 51 -17.08 -15.48 0.08
N LEU A 52 -17.78 -14.72 0.93
CA LEU A 52 -17.14 -13.73 1.79
C LEU A 52 -16.23 -14.39 2.83
N ALA A 53 -16.66 -15.49 3.44
CA ALA A 53 -15.84 -16.26 4.36
C ALA A 53 -14.56 -16.76 3.67
N ALA A 54 -14.66 -17.31 2.45
CA ALA A 54 -13.50 -17.75 1.68
C ALA A 54 -12.54 -16.59 1.37
N ARG A 55 -13.07 -15.44 0.94
CA ARG A 55 -12.26 -14.23 0.66
C ARG A 55 -11.54 -13.70 1.89
N LEU A 56 -12.17 -13.75 3.06
CA LEU A 56 -11.52 -13.33 4.30
C LEU A 56 -10.35 -14.24 4.65
N SER A 57 -10.51 -15.56 4.55
CA SER A 57 -9.41 -16.51 4.74
C SER A 57 -8.27 -16.31 3.73
N ASP A 58 -8.60 -16.04 2.47
CA ASP A 58 -7.60 -15.73 1.43
C ASP A 58 -6.81 -14.45 1.76
N VAL A 59 -7.48 -13.39 2.24
CA VAL A 59 -6.81 -12.15 2.65
C VAL A 59 -5.86 -12.40 3.80
N GLU A 60 -6.28 -13.12 4.84
CA GLU A 60 -5.43 -13.47 5.99
C GLU A 60 -4.22 -14.33 5.54
N GLY A 61 -4.44 -15.29 4.63
CA GLY A 61 -3.37 -16.06 4.02
C GLY A 61 -2.38 -15.21 3.22
N ARG A 62 -2.86 -14.18 2.52
CA ARG A 62 -1.99 -13.25 1.79
C ARG A 62 -1.21 -12.32 2.72
N GLU A 63 -1.83 -11.84 3.80
CA GLU A 63 -1.15 -11.00 4.79
C GLU A 63 -0.02 -11.75 5.48
N THR A 64 -0.26 -13.00 5.89
CA THR A 64 0.80 -13.85 6.46
C THR A 64 1.92 -14.14 5.46
N ALA A 65 1.60 -14.41 4.19
CA ALA A 65 2.59 -14.60 3.14
C ALA A 65 3.43 -13.33 2.87
N VAL A 66 2.80 -12.15 2.87
CA VAL A 66 3.51 -10.86 2.72
C VAL A 66 4.46 -10.64 3.91
N ALA A 67 3.98 -10.82 5.14
CA ALA A 67 4.84 -10.67 6.33
C ALA A 67 6.04 -11.62 6.32
N GLN A 68 5.85 -12.87 5.89
CA GLN A 68 6.93 -13.85 5.76
C GLN A 68 7.92 -13.48 4.64
N ALA A 69 7.43 -12.96 3.51
CA ALA A 69 8.28 -12.48 2.43
C ALA A 69 9.12 -11.26 2.86
N GLU A 70 8.53 -10.31 3.59
CA GLU A 70 9.24 -9.16 4.15
C GLU A 70 10.33 -9.57 5.15
N ALA A 71 10.01 -10.50 6.06
CA ALA A 71 10.98 -11.03 7.02
C ALA A 71 12.15 -11.74 6.33
N SER A 72 11.85 -12.54 5.29
CA SER A 72 12.86 -13.25 4.50
C SER A 72 13.77 -12.28 3.73
N ASN A 73 13.19 -11.24 3.13
CA ASN A 73 13.94 -10.20 2.42
C ASN A 73 14.84 -9.41 3.38
N ALA A 74 14.32 -9.01 4.54
CA ALA A 74 15.09 -8.32 5.57
C ALA A 74 16.27 -9.18 6.10
N ALA A 75 16.06 -10.48 6.29
CA ALA A 75 17.13 -11.41 6.68
C ALA A 75 18.19 -11.54 5.58
N ALA A 76 17.79 -11.65 4.30
CA ALA A 76 18.71 -11.71 3.17
C ALA A 76 19.57 -10.43 3.06
N SER A 77 18.98 -9.24 3.19
CA SER A 77 19.73 -7.98 3.18
C SER A 77 20.74 -7.87 4.33
N ARG A 78 20.40 -8.37 5.53
CA ARG A 78 21.33 -8.40 6.67
C ARG A 78 22.56 -9.28 6.40
N SER A 79 22.39 -10.47 5.81
CA SER A 79 23.50 -11.35 5.45
C SER A 79 24.42 -10.75 4.37
N GLN A 80 23.85 -10.03 3.40
CA GLN A 80 24.66 -9.35 2.37
C GLN A 80 25.52 -8.23 2.96
N ASN A 81 24.99 -7.46 3.91
CA ASN A 81 25.74 -6.37 4.55
C ASN A 81 26.84 -6.86 5.52
N GLN A 82 26.70 -8.06 6.08
CA GLN A 82 27.72 -8.67 6.97
C GLN A 82 28.85 -9.38 6.21
N SER A 83 28.66 -9.67 4.91
CA SER A 83 29.66 -10.31 4.06
C SER A 83 30.59 -9.32 3.37
N SER A 84 30.34 -8.01 3.51
CA SER A 84 31.29 -6.99 3.10
C SER A 84 32.39 -6.91 4.18
N PRO A 85 33.66 -7.23 3.86
CA PRO A 85 34.74 -7.00 4.81
C PRO A 85 34.71 -5.52 5.21
N PRO A 86 34.99 -5.16 6.48
CA PRO A 86 35.22 -3.76 6.80
C PRO A 86 36.37 -3.32 5.90
N ALA A 87 36.07 -2.48 4.92
CA ALA A 87 37.10 -1.69 4.26
C ALA A 87 37.73 -0.91 5.40
N GLY A 88 38.89 -1.39 5.85
CA GLY A 88 39.73 -0.67 6.77
C GLY A 88 39.84 0.74 6.22
N ILE A 89 39.52 1.69 7.08
CA ILE A 89 39.89 3.09 6.97
C ILE A 89 41.38 3.16 6.64
N ALA A 90 41.70 3.08 5.35
CA ALA A 90 42.80 3.83 4.80
C ALA A 90 42.34 5.28 4.91
N ASP A 91 42.75 5.92 6.00
CA ASP A 91 43.07 7.33 6.00
C ASP A 91 44.11 7.56 4.88
N THR A 92 43.65 7.59 3.65
CA THR A 92 44.32 8.31 2.59
C THR A 92 43.46 9.52 2.38
N GLY A 93 43.61 10.48 3.30
CA GLY A 93 43.34 11.87 3.04
C GLY A 93 43.83 12.15 1.63
N THR A 94 42.88 12.17 0.69
CA THR A 94 43.11 12.64 -0.66
C THR A 94 43.11 14.15 -0.55
N SER A 95 44.08 14.67 0.21
CA SER A 95 44.67 15.97 -0.05
C SER A 95 45.21 15.79 -1.45
N THR A 96 44.43 16.19 -2.44
CA THR A 96 44.89 16.41 -3.80
C THR A 96 46.18 17.20 -3.69
N SER A 97 47.31 16.50 -3.78
CA SER A 97 48.62 17.03 -3.45
C SER A 97 48.96 18.06 -4.50
N THR A 98 48.59 19.31 -4.23
CA THR A 98 48.76 20.43 -5.14
C THR A 98 50.24 20.76 -5.16
N TYR A 99 50.98 20.23 -6.12
CA TYR A 99 52.43 20.38 -6.11
C TYR A 99 52.85 21.77 -6.63
N TYR A 100 53.50 22.56 -5.77
CA TYR A 100 54.16 23.80 -6.18
C TYR A 100 55.67 23.59 -6.35
N GLN A 101 56.21 24.11 -7.45
CA GLN A 101 57.65 24.04 -7.72
C GLN A 101 58.44 24.98 -6.80
N ASN A 102 57.95 26.22 -6.60
CA ASN A 102 58.57 27.29 -5.83
C ASN A 102 57.50 28.27 -5.28
N CYS A 103 57.91 29.21 -4.44
CA CYS A 103 57.01 30.20 -3.84
C CYS A 103 56.38 31.17 -4.84
N ASP A 104 56.99 31.39 -6.01
CA ASP A 104 56.39 32.21 -7.06
C ASP A 104 55.15 31.54 -7.65
N ALA A 105 55.18 30.21 -7.83
CA ALA A 105 54.01 29.44 -8.26
C ALA A 105 52.89 29.47 -7.22
N VAL A 106 53.24 29.44 -5.92
CA VAL A 106 52.27 29.55 -4.82
C VAL A 106 51.60 30.93 -4.83
N ARG A 107 52.38 32.01 -4.95
CA ARG A 107 51.88 33.39 -5.03
C ARG A 107 51.04 33.63 -6.29
N ALA A 108 51.47 33.10 -7.45
CA ALA A 108 50.72 33.20 -8.70
C ALA A 108 49.37 32.47 -8.64
N ALA A 109 49.30 31.36 -7.89
CA ALA A 109 48.06 30.65 -7.62
C ALA A 109 47.19 31.32 -6.53
N GLY A 110 47.68 32.37 -5.87
CA GLY A 110 46.98 33.04 -4.76
C GLY A 110 46.87 32.19 -3.50
N ALA A 111 47.72 31.17 -3.34
CA ALA A 111 47.67 30.21 -2.23
C ALA A 111 48.66 30.53 -1.09
N ALA A 112 49.42 31.62 -1.21
CA ALA A 112 50.35 32.06 -0.17
C ALA A 112 49.63 32.93 0.88
N PRO A 113 49.96 32.81 2.18
CA PRO A 113 50.90 31.86 2.78
C PRO A 113 50.32 30.44 2.92
N LEU A 114 51.16 29.41 2.76
CA LEU A 114 50.77 28.00 2.93
C LEU A 114 51.14 27.50 4.32
N HIS A 115 50.22 26.89 5.05
CA HIS A 115 50.46 26.33 6.37
C HIS A 115 50.68 24.83 6.31
N ARG A 116 51.40 24.29 7.30
CA ARG A 116 51.57 22.84 7.45
C ARG A 116 50.21 22.13 7.52
N GLY A 117 49.95 21.28 6.54
CA GLY A 117 48.68 20.54 6.38
C GLY A 117 47.83 21.05 5.23
N ASP A 118 48.10 22.26 4.72
CA ASP A 118 47.42 22.79 3.55
C ASP A 118 47.81 21.99 2.29
N PRO A 119 46.86 21.79 1.35
CA PRO A 119 47.15 21.18 0.06
C PRO A 119 48.27 21.93 -0.67
N GLY A 120 49.41 21.26 -0.83
CA GLY A 120 50.57 21.81 -1.53
C GLY A 120 51.65 22.44 -0.67
N TYR A 121 51.48 22.45 0.65
CA TYR A 121 52.60 22.68 1.55
C TYR A 121 53.69 21.62 1.32
N ALA A 122 54.93 22.08 1.17
CA ALA A 122 56.10 21.22 1.12
C ALA A 122 57.22 21.85 1.97
N PRO A 123 57.93 21.08 2.82
CA PRO A 123 59.02 21.61 3.65
C PRO A 123 60.15 22.30 2.87
N LYS A 124 60.27 22.06 1.57
CA LYS A 124 61.23 22.76 0.68
C LYS A 124 60.84 24.21 0.38
N LEU A 125 59.56 24.57 0.59
CA LEU A 125 59.01 25.91 0.33
C LEU A 125 59.07 26.79 1.58
N ASP A 126 59.17 26.17 2.74
CA ASP A 126 59.39 26.77 4.05
C ASP A 126 60.91 26.88 4.29
N ARG A 127 61.45 28.10 4.18
CA ARG A 127 62.91 28.32 4.18
C ARG A 127 63.50 28.25 5.58
N ASP A 128 62.75 28.66 6.58
CA ASP A 128 63.17 28.78 7.98
C ASP A 128 62.59 27.66 8.86
N GLY A 129 61.59 26.92 8.38
CA GLY A 129 61.09 25.69 8.98
C GLY A 129 60.02 25.93 10.06
N ASP A 130 59.41 27.11 10.08
CA ASP A 130 58.47 27.54 11.12
C ASP A 130 57.05 26.95 10.91
N GLY A 131 56.80 26.34 9.75
CA GLY A 131 55.52 25.76 9.36
C GLY A 131 54.65 26.67 8.47
N ILE A 132 55.15 27.82 8.04
CA ILE A 132 54.52 28.76 7.11
C ILE A 132 55.41 28.91 5.88
N ALA A 133 55.00 28.30 4.77
CA ALA A 133 55.73 28.42 3.51
C ALA A 133 55.36 29.69 2.75
N CYS A 134 56.38 30.30 2.14
CA CYS A 134 56.26 31.40 1.18
C CYS A 134 55.67 32.71 1.74
N GLU A 135 56.09 33.09 2.95
CA GLU A 135 55.98 34.47 3.47
C GLU A 135 56.68 35.52 2.60
#